data_AF-A0A6F9BUI3-F1
#
_entry.id   AF-A0A6F9BUI3-F1
#
_cell.length_a   1.000
_cell.length_b   1.000
_cell.length_c   1.000
_cell.angle_alpha   90.00
_cell.angle_beta   90.00
_cell.angle_gamma   90.00
#
_symmetry.space_group_name_H-M   'P 1'
#
loop_
_entity.id
_entity.type
_entity.pdbx_description
1 polymer ?
#
loop_
_entity_poly.entity_id
_entity_poly.type
_entity_poly.pdbx_seq_one_letter_code
_entity_poly.pdbx_strand_id
1 'polypeptide(L)'
;MALRGNGRLITHNSTYIPPSLIPGYCGYVPRSKYLYGDTFGNTTIKYFQDFRSGAMACSKSPYSRGGMFPSIFSNSGLLVSAQRAQSRNMTLNRPYWPRFNVDFERQETLKSFGELSQKHRESYKDKTGTRQPVKHFVIPVKESDKYFWKQIDPPPMKTTSEGVRRYQTLPSGIQTSLDDRVMRDVFFERR
;
A
#
# COMPACT_ATOMS: atom_id res chain seq x y z
N MET A 1 14.78 -21.36 -23.19
CA MET A 1 16.20 -21.11 -23.50
C MET A 1 16.84 -20.53 -22.24
N ALA A 2 17.80 -21.23 -21.64
CA ALA A 2 18.45 -20.81 -20.40
C ALA A 2 19.86 -20.27 -20.72
N LEU A 3 20.16 -19.06 -20.24
CA LEU A 3 21.45 -18.39 -20.37
C LEU A 3 22.49 -19.06 -19.45
N ARG A 4 23.68 -19.33 -19.99
CA ARG A 4 24.85 -19.80 -19.23
C ARG A 4 25.58 -18.60 -18.64
N GLY A 5 25.53 -18.46 -17.32
CA GLY A 5 26.40 -17.59 -16.54
C GLY A 5 26.98 -18.38 -15.38
N ASN A 6 28.31 -18.34 -15.22
CA ASN A 6 29.21 -19.02 -14.28
C ASN A 6 28.71 -19.20 -12.82
N GLY A 7 27.71 -20.05 -12.60
CA GLY A 7 27.19 -20.41 -11.29
C GLY A 7 26.54 -21.78 -11.35
N ARG A 8 26.99 -22.66 -10.47
CA ARG A 8 26.62 -24.08 -10.35
C ARG A 8 25.11 -24.32 -10.50
N LEU A 9 24.72 -25.12 -11.49
CA LEU A 9 23.37 -25.69 -11.62
C LEU A 9 23.08 -26.56 -10.39
N ILE A 10 22.09 -26.20 -9.59
CA ILE A 10 21.43 -27.14 -8.68
C ILE A 10 20.04 -27.37 -9.28
N THR A 11 19.92 -28.45 -10.03
CA THR A 11 18.64 -29.06 -10.36
C THR A 11 18.07 -29.73 -9.10
N HIS A 12 16.75 -29.91 -9.06
CA HIS A 12 15.90 -30.51 -8.02
C HIS A 12 15.19 -29.48 -7.11
N ASN A 13 13.86 -29.49 -7.22
CA ASN A 13 12.84 -28.72 -6.49
C ASN A 13 13.29 -28.09 -5.17
N SER A 14 13.05 -26.78 -5.05
CA SER A 14 13.30 -25.89 -3.91
C SER A 14 12.43 -26.21 -2.68
N THR A 15 12.42 -27.46 -2.24
CA THR A 15 11.87 -27.84 -0.94
C THR A 15 12.86 -27.39 0.11
N TYR A 16 12.40 -26.61 1.08
CA TYR A 16 13.16 -26.12 2.23
C TYR A 16 14.18 -27.16 2.71
N ILE A 17 15.47 -26.84 2.56
CA ILE A 17 16.55 -27.63 3.16
C ILE A 17 16.62 -27.17 4.62
N PRO A 18 16.25 -28.02 5.59
CA PRO A 18 16.35 -27.64 6.99
C PRO A 18 17.81 -27.28 7.31
N PRO A 19 18.06 -26.24 8.12
CA PRO A 19 19.41 -25.74 8.42
C PRO A 19 20.29 -26.78 9.14
N SER A 20 19.69 -27.88 9.62
CA SER A 20 20.39 -29.01 10.22
C SER A 20 21.05 -29.95 9.20
N LEU A 21 20.68 -29.86 7.92
CA LEU A 21 21.29 -30.64 6.84
C LEU A 21 22.40 -29.85 6.15
N ILE A 22 23.47 -30.55 5.80
CA ILE A 22 24.60 -29.96 5.08
C ILE A 22 24.16 -29.55 3.67
N PRO A 23 24.49 -28.34 3.20
CA PRO A 23 24.17 -27.90 1.84
C PRO A 23 24.77 -28.84 0.79
N GLY A 24 23.93 -29.38 -0.10
CA GLY A 24 24.35 -30.31 -1.16
C GLY A 24 24.58 -31.76 -0.71
N TYR A 25 24.20 -32.11 0.52
CA TYR A 25 24.27 -33.49 1.01
C TYR A 25 23.17 -34.36 0.37
N CYS A 26 23.58 -35.43 -0.30
CA CYS A 26 22.70 -36.26 -1.12
C CYS A 26 22.47 -37.68 -0.58
N GLY A 27 22.95 -38.05 0.62
CA GLY A 27 22.75 -39.44 1.07
C GLY A 27 23.51 -39.94 2.29
N TYR A 28 24.60 -40.68 2.09
CA TYR A 28 25.25 -41.54 3.09
C TYR A 28 26.42 -40.86 3.81
N VAL A 29 26.50 -40.97 5.15
CA VAL A 29 27.71 -40.62 5.93
C VAL A 29 28.47 -41.90 6.28
N PRO A 30 29.74 -42.04 5.85
CA PRO A 30 30.58 -43.15 6.25
C PRO A 30 30.68 -43.30 7.77
N ARG A 31 30.55 -44.55 8.25
CA ARG A 31 30.62 -44.94 9.68
C ARG A 31 29.48 -44.46 10.57
N SER A 32 28.48 -43.72 10.07
CA SER A 32 27.36 -43.25 10.90
C SER A 32 26.59 -44.38 11.57
N LYS A 33 26.39 -45.50 10.87
CA LYS A 33 25.71 -46.70 11.40
C LYS A 33 26.39 -47.37 12.59
N TYR A 34 27.67 -47.10 12.82
CA TYR A 34 28.46 -47.68 13.91
C TYR A 34 28.67 -46.70 15.07
N LEU A 35 28.24 -45.45 14.90
CA LEU A 35 28.39 -44.38 15.88
C LEU A 35 27.00 -44.07 16.45
N TYR A 36 26.85 -44.22 17.76
CA TYR A 36 25.61 -43.94 18.48
C TYR A 36 25.83 -42.83 19.50
N GLY A 37 24.76 -42.14 19.91
CA GLY A 37 24.79 -41.06 20.90
C GLY A 37 24.91 -39.64 20.34
N ASP A 38 25.08 -39.49 19.02
CA ASP A 38 25.06 -38.19 18.34
C ASP A 38 23.81 -38.04 17.45
N THR A 39 23.35 -36.81 17.27
CA THR A 39 22.29 -36.53 16.30
C THR A 39 22.81 -36.63 14.87
N PHE A 40 21.91 -36.88 13.92
CA PHE A 40 22.25 -36.90 12.50
C PHE A 40 22.93 -35.59 12.03
N GLY A 41 22.47 -34.44 12.56
CA GLY A 41 23.11 -33.15 12.28
C GLY A 41 24.55 -33.07 12.79
N ASN A 42 24.81 -33.51 14.02
CA ASN A 42 26.17 -33.49 14.58
C ASN A 42 27.12 -34.44 13.85
N THR A 43 26.67 -35.67 13.58
CA THR A 43 27.47 -36.68 12.88
C THR A 43 27.85 -36.24 11.46
N THR A 44 26.89 -35.66 10.72
CA THR A 44 27.14 -35.13 9.39
C THR A 44 28.12 -33.95 9.43
N ILE A 45 27.91 -32.97 10.31
CA ILE A 45 28.80 -31.80 10.44
C ILE A 45 30.23 -32.23 10.76
N LYS A 46 30.41 -33.15 11.71
CA LYS A 46 31.71 -33.70 12.08
C LYS A 46 32.39 -34.37 10.87
N TYR A 47 31.66 -35.23 10.16
CA TYR A 47 32.19 -35.88 8.96
C TYR A 47 32.64 -34.87 7.89
N PHE A 48 31.87 -33.81 7.66
CA PHE A 48 32.24 -32.77 6.71
C PHE A 48 33.51 -32.02 7.13
N GLN A 49 33.65 -31.72 8.43
CA GLN A 49 34.87 -31.10 8.97
C GLN A 49 36.08 -32.03 8.82
N ASP A 50 35.95 -33.31 9.15
CA ASP A 50 37.00 -34.31 8.98
C ASP A 50 37.43 -34.45 7.51
N PHE A 51 36.47 -34.55 6.59
CA PHE A 51 36.75 -34.65 5.16
C PHE A 51 37.43 -33.38 4.62
N ARG A 52 36.89 -32.20 4.96
CA ARG A 52 37.46 -30.92 4.58
C ARG A 52 38.86 -30.74 5.14
N SER A 53 39.09 -31.10 6.40
CA SER A 53 40.39 -30.95 7.05
C SER A 53 41.45 -31.87 6.42
N GLY A 54 41.11 -33.14 6.13
CA GLY A 54 41.98 -34.05 5.40
C GLY A 54 42.32 -33.53 4.00
N ALA A 55 41.32 -33.09 3.24
CA ALA A 55 41.53 -32.51 1.91
C ALA A 55 42.43 -31.27 1.95
N MET A 56 42.24 -30.38 2.94
CA MET A 56 43.04 -29.16 3.11
C MET A 56 44.46 -29.44 3.57
N ALA A 57 44.67 -30.43 4.44
CA ALA A 57 45.99 -30.87 4.91
C ALA A 57 46.84 -31.43 3.76
N CYS A 58 46.21 -32.13 2.81
CA CYS A 58 46.88 -32.62 1.60
C CYS A 58 47.06 -31.56 0.51
N SER A 59 46.38 -30.40 0.61
CA SER A 59 46.43 -29.37 -0.42
C SER A 59 47.69 -28.50 -0.28
N LYS A 60 48.39 -28.23 -1.39
CA LYS A 60 49.45 -27.21 -1.46
C LYS A 60 48.91 -25.78 -1.62
N SER A 61 47.60 -25.60 -1.50
CA SER A 61 46.96 -24.30 -1.67
C SER A 61 47.31 -23.38 -0.48
N PRO A 62 47.39 -22.06 -0.70
CA PRO A 62 47.51 -21.09 0.41
C PRO A 62 46.39 -21.22 1.44
N TYR A 63 45.26 -21.84 1.07
CA TYR A 63 44.09 -22.06 1.91
C TYR A 63 44.17 -23.30 2.82
N SER A 64 45.22 -24.12 2.70
CA SER A 64 45.48 -25.32 3.52
C SER A 64 45.41 -25.06 5.03
N ARG A 65 45.76 -23.85 5.49
CA ARG A 65 45.72 -23.43 6.90
C ARG A 65 44.34 -22.98 7.42
N GLY A 66 43.27 -23.22 6.66
CA GLY A 66 41.89 -22.94 7.10
C GLY A 66 41.16 -21.85 6.31
N GLY A 67 41.77 -21.33 5.24
CA GLY A 67 41.18 -20.30 4.38
C GLY A 67 41.56 -18.87 4.76
N MET A 68 41.01 -17.89 4.05
CA MET A 68 41.17 -16.45 4.34
C MET A 68 39.99 -15.88 5.16
N PHE A 69 38.80 -16.46 4.99
CA PHE A 69 37.57 -15.94 5.58
C PHE A 69 37.29 -16.59 6.95
N PRO A 70 36.91 -15.82 7.98
CA PRO A 70 36.50 -16.36 9.28
C PRO A 70 35.31 -17.30 9.10
N SER A 71 35.47 -18.56 9.50
CA SER A 71 34.46 -19.61 9.32
C SER A 71 34.45 -20.53 10.51
N ILE A 72 33.27 -21.02 10.89
CA ILE A 72 33.14 -22.08 11.89
C ILE A 72 33.72 -23.42 11.42
N PHE A 73 33.99 -23.55 10.12
CA PHE A 73 34.53 -24.75 9.47
C PHE A 73 36.02 -24.64 9.14
N SER A 74 36.74 -23.65 9.69
CA SER A 74 38.19 -23.52 9.50
C SER A 74 38.96 -24.35 10.51
N ASN A 75 40.09 -24.92 10.11
CA ASN A 75 41.00 -25.65 11.01
C ASN A 75 41.87 -24.76 11.89
N SER A 76 41.89 -23.44 11.67
CA SER A 76 42.68 -22.50 12.48
C SER A 76 41.83 -21.90 13.60
N GLY A 77 42.30 -22.04 14.84
CA GLY A 77 41.62 -21.50 16.02
C GLY A 77 41.43 -19.97 15.95
N LEU A 78 42.32 -19.27 15.26
CA LEU A 78 42.23 -17.82 15.05
C LEU A 78 41.02 -17.42 14.18
N LEU A 79 40.77 -18.11 13.07
CA LEU A 79 39.63 -17.82 12.18
C LEU A 79 38.29 -18.22 12.82
N VAL A 80 38.26 -19.32 13.57
CA VAL A 80 37.09 -19.71 14.37
C VAL A 80 36.79 -18.65 15.43
N SER A 81 37.82 -18.14 16.11
CA SER A 81 37.68 -17.08 17.11
C SER A 81 37.21 -15.76 16.49
N ALA A 82 37.76 -15.39 15.34
CA ALA A 82 37.34 -14.22 14.58
C ALA A 82 35.87 -14.34 14.14
N GLN A 83 35.44 -15.50 13.65
CA GLN A 83 34.04 -15.73 13.27
C GLN A 83 33.11 -15.64 14.49
N ARG A 84 33.53 -16.21 15.63
CA ARG A 84 32.76 -16.14 16.87
C ARG A 84 32.62 -14.69 17.34
N ALA A 85 33.69 -13.90 17.28
CA ALA A 85 33.65 -12.48 17.60
C ALA A 85 32.70 -11.71 16.66
N GLN A 86 32.78 -11.95 15.35
CA GLN A 86 31.87 -11.34 14.37
C GLN A 86 30.40 -11.71 14.64
N SER A 87 30.10 -12.98 14.86
CA SER A 87 28.72 -13.45 15.15
C SER A 87 28.13 -12.84 16.43
N ARG A 88 28.96 -12.62 17.47
CA ARG A 88 28.56 -11.92 18.69
C ARG A 88 28.32 -10.43 18.44
N ASN A 89 29.13 -9.83 17.59
CA ASN A 89 29.00 -8.43 17.20
C ASN A 89 27.88 -8.19 16.17
N MET A 90 27.23 -9.22 15.62
CA MET A 90 26.12 -9.07 14.68
C MET A 90 24.95 -8.27 15.25
N THR A 91 24.69 -8.41 16.54
CA THR A 91 23.63 -7.64 17.23
C THR A 91 24.03 -6.18 17.43
N LEU A 92 25.32 -5.93 17.70
CA LEU A 92 25.88 -4.58 17.89
C LEU A 92 26.02 -3.81 16.56
N ASN A 93 26.44 -4.49 15.50
CA ASN A 93 26.68 -3.92 14.17
C ASN A 93 25.47 -4.05 13.25
N ARG A 94 24.28 -4.34 13.79
CA ARG A 94 23.08 -4.48 12.97
C ARG A 94 22.70 -3.10 12.41
N PRO A 95 22.73 -2.90 11.08
CA PRO A 95 22.36 -1.61 10.52
C PRO A 95 20.92 -1.28 10.93
N TYR A 96 20.75 -0.10 11.51
CA TYR A 96 19.43 0.41 11.86
C TYR A 96 18.81 1.06 10.62
N TRP A 97 17.82 0.38 10.04
CA TRP A 97 17.03 0.93 8.94
C TRP A 97 15.77 1.57 9.54
N PRO A 98 15.67 2.91 9.58
CA PRO A 98 14.45 3.55 10.05
C PRO A 98 13.30 3.18 9.11
N ARG A 99 12.19 2.75 9.68
CA ARG A 99 10.97 2.46 8.93
C ARG A 99 10.05 3.66 9.07
N PHE A 100 9.72 4.27 7.95
CA PHE A 100 8.75 5.36 7.89
C PHE A 100 7.47 4.82 7.26
N ASN A 101 6.32 5.25 7.79
CA ASN A 101 5.01 4.94 7.20
C ASN A 101 4.69 5.83 5.99
N VAL A 102 5.61 6.71 5.64
CA VAL A 102 5.45 7.75 4.63
C VAL A 102 6.44 7.48 3.51
N ASP A 103 5.92 7.51 2.30
CA ASP A 103 6.71 7.47 1.08
C ASP A 103 7.17 8.90 0.74
N PHE A 104 8.46 9.18 0.95
CA PHE A 104 9.04 10.51 0.74
C PHE A 104 9.04 10.91 -0.74
N GLU A 105 9.31 9.99 -1.65
CA GLU A 105 9.29 10.25 -3.09
C GLU A 105 7.87 10.62 -3.55
N ARG A 106 6.87 9.90 -3.04
CA ARG A 106 5.47 10.24 -3.32
C ARG A 106 5.08 11.61 -2.75
N GLN A 107 5.61 12.01 -1.59
CA GLN A 107 5.34 13.35 -1.06
C GLN A 107 5.94 14.45 -1.93
N GLU A 108 7.16 14.27 -2.43
CA GLU A 108 7.80 15.25 -3.33
C GLU A 108 7.08 15.38 -4.68
N THR A 109 6.65 14.25 -5.25
CA THR A 109 5.85 14.26 -6.49
C THR A 109 4.51 14.97 -6.31
N LEU A 110 3.82 14.77 -5.19
CA LEU A 110 2.58 15.49 -4.89
C LEU A 110 2.79 16.99 -4.69
N LYS A 111 3.88 17.39 -4.01
CA LYS A 111 4.25 18.80 -3.82
C LYS A 111 4.50 19.49 -5.16
N SER A 112 5.38 18.91 -5.99
CA SER A 112 5.72 19.45 -7.31
C SER A 112 4.51 19.51 -8.24
N PHE A 113 3.66 18.48 -8.25
CA PHE A 113 2.40 18.50 -9.00
C PHE A 113 1.46 19.62 -8.54
N GLY A 114 1.34 19.82 -7.22
CA GLY A 114 0.56 20.91 -6.65
C GLY A 114 1.06 22.29 -7.09
N GLU A 115 2.37 22.50 -7.03
CA GLU A 115 3.02 23.75 -7.49
C GLU A 115 2.76 24.01 -8.97
N LEU A 116 2.92 22.99 -9.83
CA LEU A 116 2.68 23.11 -11.27
C LEU A 116 1.21 23.45 -11.55
N SER A 117 0.29 22.80 -10.84
CA SER A 117 -1.15 23.08 -10.93
C SER A 117 -1.47 24.53 -10.55
N GLN A 118 -0.81 25.08 -9.51
CA GLN A 118 -0.99 26.48 -9.14
C GLN A 118 -0.43 27.42 -10.21
N LYS A 119 0.78 27.17 -10.74
CA LYS A 119 1.35 27.95 -11.85
C LYS A 119 0.42 27.99 -13.07
N HIS A 120 -0.19 26.86 -13.42
CA HIS A 120 -1.18 26.81 -14.48
C HIS A 120 -2.45 27.60 -14.15
N ARG A 121 -2.91 27.61 -12.89
CA ARG A 121 -4.04 28.47 -12.48
C ARG A 121 -3.73 29.95 -12.66
N GLU A 122 -2.48 30.37 -12.50
CA GLU A 122 -2.07 31.76 -12.69
C GLU A 122 -2.19 32.23 -14.15
N SER A 123 -2.05 31.33 -15.14
CA SER A 123 -2.20 31.71 -16.54
C SER A 123 -3.61 32.12 -16.92
N TYR A 124 -4.63 31.69 -16.16
CA TYR A 124 -6.03 32.07 -16.36
C TYR A 124 -6.45 33.30 -15.56
N LYS A 125 -5.56 33.88 -14.73
CA LYS A 125 -5.86 35.14 -14.05
C LYS A 125 -6.02 36.24 -15.11
N ASP A 126 -7.04 37.07 -14.95
CA ASP A 126 -7.28 38.20 -15.84
C ASP A 126 -6.13 39.22 -15.71
N LYS A 127 -5.48 39.54 -16.85
CA LYS A 127 -4.40 40.54 -16.92
C LYS A 127 -4.92 41.93 -17.31
N THR A 128 -6.16 42.01 -17.81
CA THR A 128 -6.73 43.25 -18.38
C THR A 128 -7.29 44.19 -17.31
N GLY A 129 -7.49 43.69 -16.09
CA GLY A 129 -8.04 44.48 -14.97
C GLY A 129 -9.53 44.82 -15.12
N THR A 130 -10.21 44.23 -16.11
CA THR A 130 -11.61 44.53 -16.42
C THR A 130 -12.58 43.73 -15.52
N ARG A 131 -12.19 42.52 -15.08
CA ARG A 131 -13.01 41.69 -14.20
C ARG A 131 -12.61 41.86 -12.73
N GLN A 132 -13.60 42.17 -11.89
CA GLN A 132 -13.42 42.24 -10.44
C GLN A 132 -13.13 40.85 -9.86
N PRO A 133 -12.13 40.70 -8.97
CA PRO A 133 -11.82 39.43 -8.35
C PRO A 133 -12.93 39.01 -7.39
N VAL A 134 -13.44 37.79 -7.58
CA VAL A 134 -14.46 37.21 -6.70
C VAL A 134 -13.79 36.76 -5.40
N LYS A 135 -14.02 37.49 -4.30
CA LYS A 135 -13.40 37.25 -2.98
C LYS A 135 -13.69 35.88 -2.38
N HIS A 136 -14.87 35.33 -2.67
CA HIS A 136 -15.30 34.03 -2.15
C HIS A 136 -16.13 33.31 -3.21
N PHE A 137 -15.82 32.04 -3.44
CA PHE A 137 -16.67 31.19 -4.27
C PHE A 137 -17.85 30.73 -3.41
N VAL A 138 -19.07 31.01 -3.85
CA VAL A 138 -20.28 30.43 -3.25
C VAL A 138 -20.41 29.02 -3.81
N ILE A 139 -20.20 28.01 -2.97
CA ILE A 139 -20.43 26.62 -3.34
C ILE A 139 -21.95 26.48 -3.56
N PRO A 140 -22.40 25.99 -4.72
CA PRO A 140 -23.82 25.77 -4.95
C PRO A 140 -24.31 24.74 -3.93
N VAL A 141 -25.17 25.20 -3.03
CA VAL A 141 -25.85 24.37 -2.04
C VAL A 141 -27.04 23.68 -2.70
N LYS A 142 -27.36 22.45 -2.29
CA LYS A 142 -28.56 21.74 -2.74
C LYS A 142 -29.81 22.57 -2.42
N GLU A 143 -30.81 22.52 -3.29
CA GLU A 143 -32.03 23.34 -3.18
C GLU A 143 -32.77 23.11 -1.85
N SER A 144 -32.73 21.88 -1.33
CA SER A 144 -33.27 21.51 0.00
C SER A 144 -32.67 22.31 1.15
N ASP A 145 -31.38 22.63 1.09
CA ASP A 145 -30.66 23.30 2.17
C ASP A 145 -30.57 24.81 1.92
N LYS A 146 -30.85 25.25 0.69
CA LYS A 146 -30.89 26.66 0.27
C LYS A 146 -32.13 27.36 0.78
N TYR A 147 -33.26 26.65 0.79
CA TYR A 147 -34.50 27.10 1.40
C TYR A 147 -34.80 26.19 2.59
N PHE A 148 -34.28 26.55 3.77
CA PHE A 148 -34.85 26.11 5.03
C PHE A 148 -36.25 26.72 5.13
N TRP A 149 -37.21 26.13 4.42
CA TRP A 149 -38.60 26.31 4.76
C TRP A 149 -38.71 25.78 6.19
N LYS A 150 -38.75 26.68 7.17
CA LYS A 150 -39.43 26.38 8.42
C LYS A 150 -40.76 25.80 7.96
N GLN A 151 -41.05 24.56 8.33
CA GLN A 151 -42.39 24.03 8.25
C GLN A 151 -43.23 24.99 9.09
N ILE A 152 -43.76 26.03 8.45
CA ILE A 152 -44.81 26.85 9.05
C ILE A 152 -46.00 25.92 8.90
N ASP A 153 -46.34 25.24 9.99
CA ASP A 153 -47.56 24.46 10.04
C ASP A 153 -48.68 25.36 9.48
N PRO A 154 -49.44 24.91 8.47
CA PRO A 154 -50.54 25.69 7.97
C PRO A 154 -51.43 26.04 9.18
N PRO A 155 -51.79 27.32 9.38
CA PRO A 155 -52.63 27.68 10.50
C PRO A 155 -53.91 26.83 10.44
N PRO A 156 -54.43 26.35 11.58
CA PRO A 156 -55.53 25.40 11.59
C PRO A 156 -56.69 25.98 10.78
N MET A 157 -57.13 25.19 9.81
CA MET A 157 -58.23 25.55 8.90
C MET A 157 -59.46 25.83 9.77
N LYS A 158 -59.84 27.10 9.91
CA LYS A 158 -61.08 27.46 10.60
C LYS A 158 -62.23 26.88 9.76
N THR A 159 -62.84 25.81 10.24
CA THR A 159 -64.09 25.29 9.68
C THR A 159 -65.20 26.28 9.98
N THR A 160 -65.38 27.28 9.11
CA THR A 160 -66.62 28.04 9.08
C THR A 160 -67.68 27.14 8.46
N SER A 161 -68.50 26.55 9.32
CA SER A 161 -69.80 25.98 8.95
C SER A 161 -70.68 27.13 8.49
N GLU A 162 -70.65 27.42 7.19
CA GLU A 162 -71.76 28.00 6.41
C GLU A 162 -71.25 28.27 4.99
N GLY A 163 -71.82 27.53 4.04
CA GLY A 163 -71.36 27.45 2.66
C GLY A 163 -71.64 28.72 1.86
N VAL A 164 -70.71 29.68 1.89
CA VAL A 164 -70.62 30.73 0.87
C VAL A 164 -69.46 30.40 -0.05
N ARG A 165 -69.77 29.87 -1.24
CA ARG A 165 -68.79 29.65 -2.31
C ARG A 165 -68.21 31.00 -2.72
N ARG A 166 -67.04 31.36 -2.18
CA ARG A 166 -66.29 32.53 -2.64
C ARG A 166 -65.60 32.17 -3.94
N TYR A 167 -65.98 32.82 -5.04
CA TYR A 167 -65.29 32.71 -6.31
C TYR A 167 -63.87 33.28 -6.18
N GLN A 168 -62.88 32.58 -6.73
CA GLN A 168 -61.50 33.05 -6.77
C GLN A 168 -61.39 34.18 -7.80
N THR A 169 -61.19 35.42 -7.33
CA THR A 169 -60.92 36.57 -8.20
C THR A 169 -59.44 36.58 -8.55
N LEU A 170 -59.13 36.60 -9.85
CA LEU A 170 -57.77 36.88 -10.32
C LEU A 170 -57.39 38.33 -9.96
N PRO A 171 -56.09 38.65 -9.78
CA PRO A 171 -55.64 39.99 -9.38
C PRO A 171 -55.97 41.10 -10.40
N SER A 172 -56.42 40.74 -11.61
CA SER A 172 -56.92 41.66 -12.64
C SER A 172 -58.38 42.11 -12.44
N GLY A 173 -59.11 41.55 -11.46
CA GLY A 173 -60.48 41.97 -11.12
C GLY A 173 -61.57 41.56 -12.13
N ILE A 174 -61.22 40.88 -13.23
CA ILE A 174 -62.19 40.42 -14.22
C ILE A 174 -62.83 39.10 -13.77
N GLN A 175 -64.16 39.10 -13.66
CA GLN A 175 -64.94 37.92 -13.33
C GLN A 175 -65.10 37.05 -14.59
N THR A 176 -64.54 35.85 -14.59
CA THR A 176 -64.77 34.86 -15.66
C THR A 176 -65.96 33.98 -15.31
N SER A 177 -66.84 33.77 -16.30
CA SER A 177 -68.00 32.89 -16.18
C SER A 177 -67.56 31.43 -16.02
N LEU A 178 -68.45 30.55 -15.54
CA LEU A 178 -68.17 29.12 -15.42
C LEU A 178 -67.84 28.49 -16.79
N ASP A 179 -68.53 28.93 -17.84
CA ASP A 179 -68.35 28.42 -19.21
C ASP A 179 -66.97 28.77 -19.78
N ASP A 180 -66.44 29.97 -19.49
CA ASP A 180 -65.09 30.38 -19.90
C ASP A 180 -63.99 29.52 -19.25
N ARG A 181 -64.23 29.01 -18.04
CA ARG A 181 -63.29 28.13 -17.33
C ARG A 181 -63.28 26.74 -17.92
N VAL A 182 -64.47 26.16 -18.15
CA VAL A 182 -64.62 24.85 -18.78
C VAL A 182 -63.94 24.83 -20.16
N MET A 183 -64.11 25.88 -20.96
CA MET A 183 -63.47 25.97 -22.28
C MET A 183 -61.94 26.13 -22.20
N ARG A 184 -61.41 26.78 -21.15
CA ARG A 184 -59.96 26.85 -20.91
C ARG A 184 -59.39 25.50 -20.49
N ASP A 185 -60.06 24.79 -19.59
CA ASP A 185 -59.52 23.58 -18.98
C ASP A 185 -59.46 22.41 -19.99
N VAL A 186 -60.37 22.38 -20.98
CA VAL A 186 -60.27 21.46 -22.14
C VAL A 186 -58.94 21.61 -22.89
N PHE A 187 -58.36 22.82 -22.91
CA PHE A 187 -57.08 23.06 -23.59
C PHE A 187 -55.87 22.49 -22.81
N PHE A 188 -55.98 22.38 -21.49
CA PHE A 188 -54.87 21.94 -20.62
C PHE A 188 -54.87 20.44 -20.33
N GLU A 189 -56.01 19.76 -20.47
CA GLU A 189 -56.11 18.30 -20.29
C GLU A 189 -55.56 17.48 -21.48
N ARG A 190 -55.12 18.14 -22.57
CA ARG A 190 -54.59 17.48 -23.78
C ARG A 190 -53.05 17.43 -23.89
N ARG A 191 -52.31 17.56 -22.79
CA ARG A 191 -50.84 17.49 -22.81
C ARG A 191 -50.28 16.36 -21.98
#